data_AF-A0A1F1KFL0-F1
#
_entry.id   AF-A0A1F1KFL0-F1
#
_cell.length_a   1.000
_cell.length_b   1.000
_cell.length_c   1.000
_cell.angle_alpha   90.00
_cell.angle_beta   90.00
_cell.angle_gamma   90.00
#
_symmetry.space_group_name_H-M   'P 1'
#
loop_
_entity.id
_entity.type
_entity.pdbx_description
1 polymer ?
#
loop_
_entity_poly.entity_id
_entity_poly.type
_entity_poly.pdbx_seq_one_letter_code
_entity_poly.pdbx_strand_id
1 'polypeptide(L)'
;MKRSTVMQVKLDRLVEDEDPEDVGWYAEWGIRDDSAGTEDSAEDLRELVAGIASDVHRWTHRYDVTLEWVIGGDAPEGSTVEKEIARLGVTLPRNISVK
;
A
#
# COMPACT_ATOMS: atom_id res chain seq x y z
N MET A 1 -12.39 1.24 -25.18
CA MET A 1 -11.13 0.77 -24.56
C MET A 1 -10.90 1.62 -23.32
N LYS A 2 -10.68 1.02 -22.14
CA LYS A 2 -10.33 1.79 -20.95
C LYS A 2 -8.91 2.34 -21.12
N ARG A 3 -8.63 3.47 -20.47
CA ARG A 3 -7.27 4.03 -20.44
C ARG A 3 -6.50 3.32 -19.34
N SER A 4 -5.24 2.98 -19.59
CA SER A 4 -4.36 2.49 -18.53
C SER A 4 -3.93 3.66 -17.65
N THR A 5 -3.83 3.42 -16.35
CA THR A 5 -3.23 4.36 -15.40
C THR A 5 -2.37 3.61 -14.39
N VAL A 6 -1.38 4.31 -13.85
CA VAL A 6 -0.55 3.84 -12.75
C VAL A 6 -0.97 4.61 -11.51
N MET A 7 -1.28 3.89 -10.44
CA MET A 7 -1.37 4.48 -9.11
C MET A 7 -0.12 4.09 -8.33
N GLN A 8 0.57 5.10 -7.80
CA GLN A 8 1.68 4.87 -6.91
C GLN A 8 1.13 4.70 -5.49
N VAL A 9 1.65 3.70 -4.77
CA VAL A 9 1.35 3.47 -3.36
C VAL A 9 2.66 3.53 -2.60
N LYS A 10 2.81 4.52 -1.72
CA LYS A 10 3.86 4.51 -0.71
C LYS A 10 3.33 3.74 0.50
N LEU A 11 4.10 2.78 0.99
CA LEU A 11 3.76 1.97 2.14
C LEU A 11 4.95 1.96 3.10
N ASP A 12 4.75 2.50 4.29
CA ASP A 12 5.75 2.60 5.32
C ASP A 12 5.34 1.76 6.54
N ARG A 13 6.30 0.99 7.06
CA ARG A 13 6.20 0.40 8.40
C ARG A 13 6.60 1.46 9.41
N LEU A 14 5.82 1.66 10.46
CA LEU A 14 6.10 2.65 11.50
C LEU A 14 6.28 1.94 12.84
N VAL A 15 7.34 2.29 13.57
CA VAL A 15 7.54 1.86 14.96
C VAL A 15 7.43 3.08 15.85
N GLU A 16 6.62 3.03 16.90
CA GLU A 16 6.56 4.13 17.85
C GLU A 16 7.84 4.22 18.69
N ASP A 17 8.40 5.43 18.80
CA ASP A 17 9.64 5.66 19.56
C ASP A 17 9.49 5.30 21.05
N GLU A 18 8.27 5.41 21.60
CA GLU A 18 7.98 5.17 23.02
C GLU A 18 7.71 3.69 23.34
N ASP A 19 7.23 2.91 22.36
CA ASP A 19 6.97 1.48 22.48
C ASP A 19 7.35 0.73 21.18
N PRO A 20 8.57 0.16 21.10
CA PRO A 20 9.01 -0.57 19.92
C PRO A 20 8.20 -1.82 19.56
N GLU A 21 7.33 -2.29 20.47
CA GLU A 21 6.38 -3.38 20.20
C GLU A 21 5.13 -2.88 19.47
N ASP A 22 4.84 -1.58 19.51
CA ASP A 22 3.76 -0.95 18.76
C ASP A 22 4.20 -0.65 17.32
N VAL A 23 3.67 -1.44 16.39
CA VAL A 23 4.06 -1.46 14.98
C VAL A 23 2.83 -1.21 14.13
N GLY A 24 2.80 -0.05 13.48
CA GLY A 24 1.77 0.33 12.53
C GLY A 24 2.24 0.28 11.08
N TRP A 25 1.26 0.45 10.19
CA TRP A 25 1.48 0.64 8.77
C TRP A 25 0.78 1.91 8.33
N TYR A 26 1.46 2.68 7.51
CA TYR A 26 0.92 3.88 6.89
C TYR A 26 1.06 3.78 5.38
N ALA A 27 0.04 4.23 4.65
CA ALA A 27 0.11 4.29 3.21
C ALA A 27 -0.49 5.57 2.64
N GLU A 28 0.12 6.05 1.56
CA GLU A 28 -0.38 7.12 0.71
C GLU A 28 -0.49 6.57 -0.72
N TRP A 29 -1.64 6.76 -1.39
CA TRP A 29 -1.83 6.33 -2.76
C TRP A 29 -2.58 7.33 -3.62
N GLY A 30 -2.16 7.44 -4.88
CA GLY A 30 -2.75 8.37 -5.84
C GLY A 30 -2.35 8.01 -7.26
N ILE A 31 -2.97 8.68 -8.25
CA ILE A 31 -2.53 8.56 -9.65
C ILE A 31 -1.11 9.12 -9.73
N ARG A 32 -0.21 8.40 -10.42
CA ARG A 32 1.17 8.85 -10.58
C ARG A 32 1.21 10.21 -11.26
N ASP A 33 2.05 11.11 -10.74
CA ASP A 33 2.22 12.49 -11.20
C ASP A 33 0.98 13.40 -10.99
N ASP A 34 -0.03 12.95 -10.24
CA ASP A 34 -1.15 13.78 -9.77
C ASP A 34 -0.82 14.36 -8.38
N SER A 35 -1.38 15.53 -8.07
CA SER A 35 -1.22 16.19 -6.77
C SER A 35 -2.24 15.72 -5.71
N ALA A 36 -3.20 14.89 -6.10
CA ALA A 36 -4.22 14.35 -5.21
C ALA A 36 -3.97 12.87 -4.90
N GLY A 37 -4.07 12.53 -3.61
CA GLY A 37 -3.94 11.17 -3.10
C GLY A 37 -4.89 10.93 -1.93
N THR A 38 -5.01 9.67 -1.55
CA THR A 38 -5.63 9.20 -0.32
C THR A 38 -4.52 8.69 0.59
N GLU A 39 -4.68 8.87 1.90
CA GLU A 39 -3.79 8.30 2.91
C GLU A 39 -4.60 7.59 3.98
N ASP A 40 -4.02 6.54 4.57
CA ASP A 40 -4.63 5.78 5.66
C ASP A 40 -3.55 5.02 6.46
N SER A 41 -3.92 4.54 7.65
CA SER A 41 -3.05 3.79 8.54
C SER A 41 -3.80 2.65 9.24
N ALA A 42 -3.12 1.54 9.48
CA ALA A 42 -3.66 0.45 10.29
C ALA A 42 -2.55 -0.33 11.02
N GLU A 43 -2.88 -0.94 12.15
CA GLU A 43 -2.01 -1.91 12.84
C GLU A 43 -1.85 -3.20 12.00
N ASP A 44 -2.94 -3.68 11.38
CA ASP A 44 -2.90 -4.85 10.50
C ASP A 44 -2.67 -4.44 9.03
N LEU A 45 -1.51 -4.82 8.51
CA LEU A 45 -1.16 -4.60 7.11
C LEU A 45 -2.18 -5.20 6.12
N ARG A 46 -2.81 -6.34 6.44
CA ARG A 46 -3.81 -6.96 5.55
C ARG A 46 -5.06 -6.09 5.45
N GLU A 47 -5.47 -5.47 6.54
CA GLU A 47 -6.60 -4.55 6.56
C GLU A 47 -6.29 -3.33 5.70
N LEU A 48 -5.11 -2.72 5.88
CA LEU A 48 -4.68 -1.57 5.08
C LEU A 48 -4.63 -1.91 3.58
N VAL A 49 -3.99 -3.02 3.20
CA VAL A 49 -3.92 -3.44 1.80
C VAL A 49 -5.31 -3.74 1.21
N ALA A 50 -6.22 -4.31 1.99
CA ALA A 50 -7.60 -4.53 1.56
C ALA A 50 -8.36 -3.22 1.37
N GLY A 51 -8.16 -2.23 2.26
CA GLY A 51 -8.70 -0.88 2.14
C GLY A 51 -8.24 -0.19 0.85
N ILE A 52 -6.93 -0.16 0.60
CA ILE A 52 -6.34 0.39 -0.63
C ILE A 52 -6.93 -0.31 -1.87
N ALA A 53 -7.00 -1.64 -1.87
CA ALA A 53 -7.55 -2.38 -3.00
C ALA A 53 -9.03 -2.06 -3.26
N SER A 54 -9.83 -1.89 -2.19
CA SER A 54 -11.24 -1.50 -2.28
C SER A 54 -11.40 -0.10 -2.88
N ASP A 55 -10.58 0.85 -2.45
CA ASP A 55 -10.59 2.22 -2.97
C ASP A 55 -10.14 2.28 -4.43
N VAL A 56 -9.05 1.60 -4.76
CA VAL A 56 -8.56 1.47 -6.14
C VAL A 56 -9.58 0.79 -7.04
N HIS A 57 -10.32 -0.20 -6.52
CA HIS A 57 -11.37 -0.87 -7.29
C HIS A 57 -12.41 0.12 -7.84
N ARG A 58 -12.71 1.19 -7.10
CA ARG A 58 -13.62 2.26 -7.55
C ARG A 58 -13.11 2.97 -8.79
N TRP A 59 -11.82 2.96 -9.09
CA TRP A 59 -11.25 3.58 -10.30
C TRP A 59 -11.29 2.65 -11.52
N THR A 60 -11.44 1.35 -11.30
CA THR A 60 -11.38 0.34 -12.37
C THR A 60 -12.55 0.40 -13.36
N HIS A 61 -13.66 1.08 -13.03
CA HIS A 61 -14.73 1.33 -14.00
C HIS A 61 -14.26 2.24 -15.15
N ARG A 62 -13.28 3.11 -14.90
CA ARG A 62 -12.78 4.11 -15.85
C ARG A 62 -11.39 3.78 -16.40
N TYR A 63 -10.56 3.13 -15.60
CA TYR A 63 -9.17 2.83 -15.93
C TYR A 63 -8.84 1.35 -15.79
N ASP A 64 -7.83 0.89 -16.51
CA ASP A 64 -7.10 -0.34 -16.16
C ASP A 64 -5.95 0.08 -15.24
N VAL A 65 -6.02 -0.30 -13.97
CA VAL A 65 -5.13 0.24 -12.92
C VAL A 65 -4.01 -0.74 -12.58
N THR A 66 -2.78 -0.27 -12.70
CA THR A 66 -1.58 -0.92 -12.15
C THR A 66 -1.13 -0.20 -10.89
N LEU A 67 -0.78 -0.96 -9.86
CA LEU A 67 -0.23 -0.45 -8.61
C LEU A 67 1.30 -0.56 -8.62
N GLU A 68 1.97 0.57 -8.45
CA GLU A 68 3.42 0.66 -8.22
C GLU A 68 3.67 0.92 -6.74
N TRP A 69 4.19 -0.10 -6.04
CA TRP A 69 4.48 -0.02 -4.61
C TRP A 69 5.89 0.52 -4.36
N VAL A 70 5.98 1.53 -3.51
CA VAL A 70 7.22 2.07 -2.96
C VAL A 70 7.21 1.74 -1.47
N ILE A 71 8.11 0.86 -1.04
CA ILE A 71 8.12 0.32 0.32
C ILE A 71 9.24 1.02 1.10
N GLY A 72 8.91 1.49 2.31
CA GLY A 72 9.82 2.23 3.17
C GLY A 72 9.48 2.10 4.66
N GLY A 73 9.90 3.10 5.43
CA GLY A 73 9.73 3.14 6.88
C GLY A 73 10.80 2.38 7.67
N ASP A 74 10.43 2.00 8.89
CA ASP A 74 11.31 1.41 9.89
C ASP A 74 11.51 -0.08 9.64
N ALA A 75 12.69 -0.47 9.18
CA ALA A 75 13.04 -1.87 8.98
C ALA A 75 13.27 -2.59 10.32
N PRO A 76 12.78 -3.84 10.49
CA PRO A 76 13.15 -4.67 11.63
C PRO A 76 14.66 -4.96 11.65
N GLU A 77 15.24 -5.13 12.83
CA GLU A 77 16.66 -5.42 12.99
C GLU A 77 17.09 -6.65 12.16
N GLY A 78 18.14 -6.50 11.35
CA GLY A 78 18.67 -7.57 10.51
C GLY A 78 17.77 -7.98 9.32
N SER A 79 16.70 -7.26 9.05
CA SER A 79 15.74 -7.57 7.98
C SER A 79 15.45 -6.34 7.08
N THR A 80 14.46 -6.47 6.20
CA THR A 80 13.89 -5.36 5.42
C THR A 80 12.37 -5.36 5.59
N VAL A 81 11.72 -4.25 5.28
CA VAL A 81 10.26 -4.15 5.36
C VAL A 81 9.60 -5.13 4.39
N GLU A 82 10.15 -5.36 3.21
CA GLU A 82 9.63 -6.34 2.24
C GLU A 82 9.68 -7.78 2.76
N LYS A 83 10.76 -8.15 3.45
CA LYS A 83 10.87 -9.46 4.10
C LYS A 83 9.85 -9.60 5.21
N GLU A 84 9.57 -8.52 5.93
CA GLU A 84 8.56 -8.49 6.99
C GLU A 84 7.14 -8.66 6.43
N ILE A 85 6.79 -7.92 5.36
CA ILE A 85 5.53 -8.09 4.62
C ILE A 85 5.36 -9.56 4.18
N ALA A 86 6.42 -10.17 3.64
CA ALA A 86 6.42 -11.57 3.24
C ALA A 86 6.24 -12.53 4.42
N ARG A 87 6.88 -12.25 5.57
CA ARG A 87 6.74 -13.02 6.82
C ARG A 87 5.30 -13.00 7.35
N LEU A 88 4.63 -11.85 7.25
CA LEU A 88 3.20 -11.68 7.59
C LEU A 88 2.27 -12.39 6.60
N GLY A 89 2.80 -12.93 5.49
CA GLY A 89 2.03 -13.60 4.45
C GLY A 89 1.12 -12.66 3.68
N VAL A 90 1.44 -11.36 3.64
CA VAL A 90 0.67 -10.37 2.88
C VAL A 90 1.19 -10.29 1.46
N THR A 91 0.28 -10.28 0.50
CA THR A 91 0.60 -10.08 -0.92
C THR A 91 0.15 -8.70 -1.35
N LEU A 92 1.09 -7.90 -1.85
CA LEU A 92 0.79 -6.59 -2.42
C LEU A 92 0.29 -6.76 -3.86
N PRO A 93 -0.96 -6.39 -4.19
CA PRO A 93 -1.50 -6.58 -5.53
C PRO A 93 -0.83 -5.65 -6.54
N ARG A 94 -0.45 -6.18 -7.70
CA ARG A 94 0.12 -5.39 -8.80
C ARG A 94 -0.93 -4.80 -9.75
N ASN A 95 -2.07 -5.48 -9.91
CA ASN A 95 -3.15 -5.05 -10.80
C ASN A 95 -4.48 -5.24 -10.09
N ILE A 96 -5.37 -4.27 -10.26
CA ILE A 96 -6.77 -4.37 -9.83
C ILE A 96 -7.61 -4.18 -11.09
N SER A 97 -8.38 -5.20 -11.45
CA SER A 97 -9.30 -5.18 -12.60
C SER A 97 -10.74 -5.39 -12.13
N VAL A 98 -11.68 -4.98 -12.98
CA VAL A 98 -13.09 -5.38 -12.80
C VAL A 98 -13.15 -6.90 -12.99
N LYS A 99 -13.80 -7.61 -12.07
CA LYS A 99 -14.17 -9.02 -12.26
C LYS A 99 -15.35 -9.14 -13.20
#